data_AF-A0A6I7X5I6-F1
#
_entry.id   AF-A0A6I7X5I6-F1
#
_cell.length_a   1.000
_cell.length_b   1.000
_cell.length_c   1.000
_cell.angle_alpha   90.00
_cell.angle_beta   90.00
_cell.angle_gamma   90.00
#
_symmetry.space_group_name_H-M   'P 1'
#
loop_
_entity.id
_entity.type
_entity.pdbx_description
1 polymer ?
#
loop_
_entity_poly.entity_id
_entity_poly.type
_entity_poly.pdbx_seq_one_letter_code
_entity_poly.pdbx_strand_id
1 'polypeptide(L)'
;LDKGADFAELAKTKSTGPSKTQGGDLGWFSSKQMVAPFSEAVAALEDGTYTKTPVKTQFGWHVIIREESREQTPPPLEAVKAQLEPLVQRQKLTAYLDSLRESAKVEILFQEEAPAPAVVAPAPTETVEVKTEEAPKTAPVETAK
;
A
#
# COMPACT_ATOMS: atom_id res chain seq x y z
N LEU A 1 -4.88 -12.49 32.70
CA LEU A 1 -6.17 -11.82 32.42
C LEU A 1 -7.25 -12.32 33.38
N ASP A 2 -7.29 -13.62 33.70
CA ASP A 2 -8.25 -14.24 34.64
C ASP A 2 -8.28 -13.68 36.07
N LYS A 3 -7.27 -12.90 36.48
CA LYS A 3 -7.19 -12.27 37.80
C LYS A 3 -7.76 -10.83 37.82
N GLY A 4 -8.45 -10.40 36.75
CA GLY A 4 -9.00 -9.05 36.64
C GLY A 4 -7.96 -7.96 36.33
N ALA A 5 -6.80 -8.34 35.78
CA ALA A 5 -5.80 -7.37 35.34
C ALA A 5 -6.25 -6.69 34.04
N ASP A 6 -6.07 -5.37 33.96
CA ASP A 6 -6.40 -4.58 32.77
C ASP A 6 -5.52 -5.00 31.58
N PHE A 7 -6.16 -5.32 30.46
CA PHE A 7 -5.49 -5.69 29.22
C PHE A 7 -4.59 -4.55 28.74
N ALA A 8 -5.03 -3.30 28.88
CA ALA A 8 -4.28 -2.14 28.42
C ALA A 8 -2.95 -1.97 29.18
N GLU A 9 -2.93 -2.22 30.48
CA GLU A 9 -1.70 -2.17 31.29
C GLU A 9 -0.73 -3.31 30.96
N LEU A 10 -1.26 -4.52 30.77
CA LEU A 10 -0.47 -5.68 30.36
C LEU A 10 0.11 -5.47 28.96
N ALA A 11 -0.66 -4.91 28.04
CA ALA A 11 -0.18 -4.54 26.72
C ALA A 11 0.94 -3.50 26.81
N LYS A 12 0.78 -2.44 27.61
CA LYS A 12 1.84 -1.41 27.81
C LYS A 12 3.14 -1.96 28.38
N THR A 13 3.09 -2.99 29.22
CA THR A 13 4.28 -3.54 29.88
C THR A 13 4.91 -4.70 29.11
N LYS A 14 4.10 -5.61 28.55
CA LYS A 14 4.54 -6.87 27.96
C LYS A 14 4.46 -6.91 26.43
N SER A 15 3.68 -6.04 25.77
CA SER A 15 3.59 -6.04 24.32
C SER A 15 4.92 -5.61 23.70
N THR A 16 5.24 -6.25 22.57
CA THR A 16 6.35 -5.89 21.68
C THR A 16 5.87 -5.21 20.40
N GLY A 17 4.55 -5.07 20.22
CA GLY A 17 3.96 -4.44 19.04
C GLY A 17 3.96 -2.90 19.11
N PRO A 18 3.74 -2.22 17.97
CA PRO A 18 3.69 -0.76 17.91
C PRO A 18 2.50 -0.16 18.69
N SER A 19 1.42 -0.92 18.89
CA SER A 19 0.25 -0.51 19.69
C SER A 19 0.50 -0.52 21.21
N LYS A 20 1.71 -0.92 21.67
CA LYS A 20 2.08 -0.97 23.08
C LYS A 20 1.74 0.32 23.85
N THR A 21 2.08 1.47 23.29
CA THR A 21 1.86 2.78 23.95
C THR A 21 0.38 3.10 24.14
N GLN A 22 -0.48 2.60 23.27
CA GLN A 22 -1.93 2.77 23.30
C GLN A 22 -2.64 1.63 24.05
N GLY A 23 -1.93 0.81 24.82
CA GLY A 23 -2.56 -0.31 25.52
C GLY A 23 -2.97 -1.46 24.62
N GLY A 24 -2.33 -1.61 23.46
CA GLY A 24 -2.64 -2.67 22.51
C GLY A 24 -3.82 -2.35 21.60
N ASP A 25 -4.42 -1.16 21.72
CA ASP A 25 -5.50 -0.72 20.85
C ASP A 25 -5.01 -0.54 19.40
N LEU A 26 -5.80 -1.09 18.47
CA LEU A 26 -5.57 -1.04 17.02
C LEU A 26 -6.65 -0.21 16.32
N GLY A 27 -7.67 0.27 17.05
CA GLY A 27 -8.84 0.93 16.51
C GLY A 27 -9.67 0.01 15.62
N TRP A 28 -10.46 0.64 14.74
CA TRP A 28 -11.29 -0.09 13.77
C TRP A 28 -10.46 -0.58 12.59
N PHE A 29 -10.39 -1.89 12.44
CA PHE A 29 -9.73 -2.54 11.29
C PHE A 29 -10.69 -3.49 10.58
N SER A 30 -10.47 -3.67 9.28
CA SER A 30 -11.14 -4.71 8.50
C SER A 30 -10.38 -6.03 8.61
N SER A 31 -11.08 -7.16 8.60
CA SER A 31 -10.48 -8.51 8.62
C SER A 31 -9.45 -8.73 7.51
N LYS A 32 -9.55 -7.99 6.39
CA LYS A 32 -8.62 -8.06 5.26
C LYS A 32 -7.30 -7.31 5.48
N GLN A 33 -7.23 -6.41 6.47
CA GLN A 33 -6.04 -5.61 6.78
C GLN A 33 -5.10 -6.34 7.75
N MET A 34 -5.57 -7.41 8.39
CA MET A 34 -4.80 -8.23 9.32
C MET A 34 -4.42 -9.57 8.70
N VAL A 35 -3.41 -10.22 9.27
CA VAL A 35 -3.00 -11.56 8.86
C VAL A 35 -4.14 -12.57 9.11
N ALA A 36 -4.32 -13.51 8.18
CA ALA A 36 -5.38 -14.53 8.26
C ALA A 36 -5.56 -15.18 9.64
N PRO A 37 -4.50 -15.69 10.32
CA PRO A 37 -4.68 -16.31 11.64
C PRO A 37 -5.18 -15.33 12.71
N PHE A 38 -4.88 -14.04 12.59
CA PHE A 38 -5.35 -13.01 13.52
C PHE A 38 -6.82 -12.70 13.26
N SER A 39 -7.19 -12.46 12.00
CA SER A 39 -8.58 -12.11 11.65
C SER A 39 -9.54 -13.26 11.89
N GLU A 40 -9.12 -14.51 11.64
CA GLU A 40 -9.90 -15.71 11.98
C GLU A 40 -10.15 -15.83 13.48
N ALA A 41 -9.12 -15.60 14.30
CA ALA A 41 -9.27 -15.62 15.76
C ALA A 41 -10.21 -14.51 16.26
N VAL A 42 -10.10 -13.29 15.73
CA VAL A 42 -11.02 -12.18 16.04
C VAL A 42 -12.45 -12.53 15.64
N ALA A 43 -12.66 -13.11 14.46
CA ALA A 43 -13.98 -13.49 13.98
C ALA A 43 -14.62 -14.59 14.83
N ALA A 44 -13.82 -15.52 15.36
CA ALA A 44 -14.28 -16.61 16.21
C ALA A 44 -14.57 -16.21 17.68
N LEU A 45 -14.10 -15.04 18.13
CA LEU A 45 -14.37 -14.52 19.47
C LEU A 45 -15.77 -13.90 19.55
N GLU A 46 -16.22 -13.63 20.77
CA GLU A 46 -17.38 -12.75 21.03
C GLU A 46 -16.89 -11.37 21.45
N ASP A 47 -17.77 -10.36 21.34
CA ASP A 47 -17.46 -8.99 21.79
C ASP A 47 -17.24 -8.99 23.32
N GLY A 48 -16.24 -8.22 23.77
CA GLY A 48 -15.74 -8.22 25.13
C GLY A 48 -14.90 -9.44 25.55
N THR A 49 -14.66 -10.41 24.65
CA THR A 49 -13.94 -11.66 24.99
C THR A 49 -12.52 -11.66 24.45
N TYR A 50 -11.62 -12.33 25.17
CA TYR A 50 -10.23 -12.51 24.79
C TYR A 50 -9.88 -13.98 24.48
N THR A 51 -8.86 -14.16 23.66
CA THR A 51 -8.30 -15.47 23.29
C THR A 51 -7.66 -16.18 24.49
N LYS A 52 -8.14 -17.37 24.83
CA LYS A 52 -7.54 -18.23 25.87
C LYS A 52 -6.25 -18.90 25.38
N THR A 53 -6.20 -19.22 24.09
CA THR A 53 -5.03 -19.78 23.43
C THR A 53 -4.33 -18.68 22.63
N PRO A 54 -3.02 -18.47 22.81
CA PRO A 54 -2.30 -17.44 22.08
C PRO A 54 -2.25 -17.77 20.58
N VAL A 55 -2.49 -16.78 19.74
CA VAL A 55 -2.51 -16.90 18.28
C VAL A 55 -1.09 -16.74 17.75
N LYS A 56 -0.62 -17.75 17.01
CA LYS A 56 0.69 -17.69 16.37
C LYS A 56 0.58 -17.00 15.02
N THR A 57 1.35 -15.93 14.84
CA THR A 57 1.49 -15.23 13.56
C THR A 57 2.97 -15.13 13.20
N GLN A 58 3.28 -14.60 12.01
CA GLN A 58 4.66 -14.31 11.60
C GLN A 58 5.39 -13.33 12.53
N PHE A 59 4.66 -12.56 13.35
CA PHE A 59 5.22 -11.61 14.30
C PHE A 59 5.41 -12.21 15.71
N GLY A 60 5.09 -13.50 15.89
CA GLY A 60 5.17 -14.20 17.17
C GLY A 60 3.81 -14.56 17.74
N TRP A 61 3.68 -14.49 19.06
CA TRP A 61 2.48 -14.91 19.78
C TRP A 61 1.64 -13.71 20.19
N HIS A 62 0.34 -13.77 19.89
CA HIS A 62 -0.59 -12.68 20.12
C HIS A 62 -1.72 -13.15 21.03
N VAL A 63 -2.05 -12.34 22.04
CA VAL A 63 -3.29 -12.46 22.80
C VAL A 63 -4.19 -11.34 22.34
N ILE A 64 -5.36 -11.69 21.85
CA ILE A 64 -6.31 -10.80 21.22
C ILE A 64 -7.54 -10.68 22.10
N ILE A 65 -8.04 -9.46 22.27
CA ILE A 65 -9.35 -9.15 22.84
C ILE A 65 -10.17 -8.44 21.76
N ARG A 66 -11.43 -8.85 21.60
CA ARG A 66 -12.36 -8.16 20.70
C ARG A 66 -13.21 -7.25 21.56
N GLU A 67 -13.09 -5.93 21.42
CA GLU A 67 -13.93 -5.00 22.17
C GLU A 67 -15.33 -4.94 21.56
N GLU A 68 -15.42 -4.57 20.30
CA GLU A 68 -16.68 -4.38 19.59
C GLU A 68 -16.53 -4.85 18.13
N SER A 69 -17.63 -5.34 17.56
CA SER A 69 -17.71 -5.71 16.15
C SER A 69 -18.73 -4.85 15.43
N ARG A 70 -18.35 -4.32 14.26
CA ARG A 70 -19.25 -3.56 13.38
C ARG A 70 -19.24 -4.14 11.98
N GLU A 71 -20.42 -4.40 11.46
CA GLU A 71 -20.59 -4.69 10.04
C GLU A 71 -20.36 -3.41 9.22
N GLN A 72 -19.34 -3.43 8.36
CA GLN A 72 -19.25 -2.44 7.30
C GLN A 72 -20.22 -2.86 6.19
N THR A 73 -21.35 -2.17 6.11
CA THR A 73 -22.22 -2.29 4.94
C THR A 73 -21.47 -1.75 3.73
N PRO A 74 -21.21 -2.58 2.70
CA PRO A 74 -20.59 -2.09 1.49
C PRO A 74 -21.51 -1.04 0.84
N PRO A 75 -20.93 -0.03 0.16
CA PRO A 75 -21.74 0.92 -0.61
C PRO A 75 -22.65 0.17 -1.58
N PRO A 76 -23.86 0.69 -1.88
CA PRO A 76 -24.79 0.02 -2.77
C PRO A 76 -24.14 -0.16 -4.14
N LEU A 77 -24.46 -1.27 -4.83
CA LEU A 77 -23.88 -1.59 -6.13
C LEU A 77 -23.93 -0.41 -7.11
N GLU A 78 -25.01 0.39 -7.10
CA GLU A 78 -25.13 1.59 -7.94
C GLU A 78 -24.01 2.61 -7.72
N ALA A 79 -23.54 2.80 -6.49
CA ALA A 79 -22.45 3.72 -6.18
C ALA A 79 -21.08 3.20 -6.67
N VAL A 80 -20.92 1.88 -6.78
CA VAL A 80 -19.64 1.25 -7.13
C VAL A 80 -19.60 0.81 -8.60
N LYS A 81 -20.75 0.66 -9.28
CA LYS A 81 -20.87 0.25 -10.68
C LYS A 81 -20.03 1.12 -11.61
N ALA A 82 -20.11 2.44 -11.47
CA ALA A 82 -19.34 3.37 -12.32
C ALA A 82 -17.81 3.17 -12.20
N GLN A 83 -17.32 2.68 -11.05
CA GLN A 83 -15.91 2.35 -10.85
C GLN A 83 -15.57 0.91 -11.29
N LEU A 84 -16.49 -0.03 -11.12
CA LEU A 84 -16.31 -1.45 -11.43
C LEU A 84 -16.43 -1.77 -12.93
N GLU A 85 -17.31 -1.07 -13.66
CA GLU A 85 -17.54 -1.30 -15.10
C GLU A 85 -16.25 -1.24 -15.94
N PRO A 86 -15.44 -0.16 -15.90
CA PRO A 86 -14.21 -0.11 -16.69
C PRO A 86 -13.18 -1.16 -16.25
N LEU A 87 -13.14 -1.51 -14.95
CA LEU A 87 -12.25 -2.56 -14.44
C LEU A 87 -12.61 -3.94 -14.99
N VAL A 88 -13.90 -4.29 -14.96
CA VAL A 88 -14.40 -5.58 -15.46
C VAL A 88 -14.31 -5.64 -16.99
N GLN A 89 -14.61 -4.56 -17.70
CA GLN A 89 -14.44 -4.48 -19.15
C GLN A 89 -12.98 -4.72 -19.55
N ARG A 90 -12.04 -4.09 -18.86
CA ARG A 90 -10.61 -4.31 -19.10
C ARG A 90 -10.21 -5.76 -18.83
N GLN A 91 -10.65 -6.34 -17.71
CA GLN A 91 -10.38 -7.76 -17.39
C GLN A 91 -10.92 -8.70 -18.48
N LYS A 92 -12.14 -8.47 -18.95
CA LYS A 92 -12.74 -9.26 -20.05
C LYS A 92 -11.98 -9.08 -21.36
N LEU A 93 -11.57 -7.86 -21.69
CA LEU A 93 -10.79 -7.61 -22.90
C LEU A 93 -9.43 -8.32 -22.83
N THR A 94 -8.72 -8.23 -21.71
CA THR A 94 -7.44 -8.94 -21.52
C THR A 94 -7.64 -10.45 -21.63
N ALA A 95 -8.63 -11.02 -20.94
CA ALA A 95 -8.91 -12.45 -21.01
C ALA A 95 -9.26 -12.92 -22.44
N TYR A 96 -9.98 -12.10 -23.21
CA TYR A 96 -10.30 -12.38 -24.61
C TYR A 96 -9.07 -12.27 -25.52
N LEU A 97 -8.20 -11.29 -25.30
CA LEU A 97 -6.95 -11.19 -26.04
C LEU A 97 -6.00 -12.35 -25.72
N ASP A 98 -5.96 -12.80 -24.47
CA ASP A 98 -5.13 -13.92 -24.05
C ASP A 98 -5.65 -15.24 -24.65
N SER A 99 -6.96 -15.45 -24.68
CA SER A 99 -7.53 -16.63 -25.35
C SER A 99 -7.32 -16.62 -26.87
N LEU A 100 -7.36 -15.43 -27.51
CA LEU A 100 -7.00 -15.28 -28.92
C LEU A 100 -5.51 -15.54 -29.18
N ARG A 101 -4.63 -15.10 -28.28
CA ARG A 101 -3.18 -15.38 -28.38
C ARG A 101 -2.87 -16.85 -28.19
N GLU A 102 -3.57 -17.53 -27.30
CA GLU A 102 -3.36 -18.97 -27.04
C GLU A 102 -3.92 -19.84 -28.18
N SER A 103 -5.01 -19.41 -28.82
CA SER A 103 -5.61 -20.10 -29.98
C SER A 103 -4.96 -19.74 -31.32
N ALA A 104 -4.19 -18.66 -31.40
CA ALA A 104 -3.48 -18.25 -32.60
C ALA A 104 -2.02 -18.75 -32.57
N LYS A 105 -1.56 -19.26 -33.71
CA LYS A 105 -0.15 -19.59 -33.93
C LYS A 105 0.62 -18.28 -34.18
N VAL A 106 1.05 -17.62 -33.10
CA VAL A 106 1.78 -16.35 -33.17
C VAL A 106 3.26 -16.65 -33.45
N GLU A 107 3.66 -16.56 -34.72
CA GLU A 107 5.07 -16.58 -35.12
C GLU A 107 5.63 -15.15 -34.97
N ILE A 108 6.38 -14.90 -33.90
CA ILE A 108 7.15 -13.66 -33.75
C ILE A 108 8.37 -13.76 -34.67
N LEU A 109 8.26 -13.21 -35.88
CA LEU A 109 9.45 -12.93 -36.68
C LEU A 109 10.21 -11.78 -36.00
N PHE A 110 11.18 -12.13 -35.15
CA PHE A 110 12.20 -11.19 -34.71
C PHE A 110 12.93 -10.66 -35.95
N GLN A 111 12.66 -9.41 -36.35
CA GLN A 111 13.72 -8.59 -36.89
C GLN A 111 14.48 -8.04 -35.67
N GLU A 112 15.67 -8.59 -35.47
CA GLU A 112 16.67 -8.04 -34.58
C GLU A 112 17.06 -6.65 -35.09
N GLU A 113 16.37 -5.62 -34.62
CA GLU A 113 16.98 -4.29 -34.57
C GLU A 113 17.95 -4.32 -33.39
N ALA A 114 19.23 -4.41 -33.76
CA ALA A 114 20.38 -4.51 -32.88
C ALA A 114 20.28 -3.57 -31.66
N PRO A 115 20.85 -3.95 -30.50
CA PRO A 115 20.85 -3.08 -29.33
C PRO A 115 21.52 -1.75 -29.69
N ALA A 116 20.76 -0.65 -29.62
CA ALA A 116 21.37 0.67 -29.61
C ALA A 116 22.46 0.65 -28.52
N PRO A 117 23.74 0.86 -28.87
CA PRO A 117 24.83 0.62 -27.96
C PRO A 117 24.68 1.53 -26.75
N ALA A 118 24.63 0.90 -25.58
CA ALA A 118 24.77 1.62 -24.33
C ALA A 118 26.13 2.34 -24.31
N VAL A 119 26.11 3.51 -23.67
CA VAL A 119 27.25 4.28 -23.15
C VAL A 119 27.89 5.30 -24.11
N VAL A 120 27.37 6.53 -24.09
CA VAL A 120 28.22 7.74 -24.04
C VAL A 120 27.66 8.70 -22.99
N ALA A 121 28.14 8.59 -21.75
CA ALA A 121 28.34 9.75 -20.89
C ALA A 121 29.86 10.02 -20.85
N PRO A 122 30.39 11.25 -20.65
CA PRO A 122 29.77 12.51 -20.20
C PRO A 122 30.07 13.73 -21.14
N ALA A 123 29.54 14.91 -20.76
CA ALA A 123 29.64 16.23 -21.40
C ALA A 123 31.07 16.67 -21.86
N PRO A 124 31.23 17.62 -22.81
CA PRO A 124 31.14 19.07 -22.49
C PRO A 124 30.51 19.98 -23.58
N THR A 125 29.81 21.02 -23.11
CA THR A 125 30.03 22.45 -23.44
C THR A 125 29.75 23.01 -24.85
N GLU A 126 28.92 24.09 -24.85
CA GLU A 126 28.88 25.24 -25.77
C GLU A 126 28.58 24.96 -27.26
N THR A 127 27.86 25.77 -28.02
CA THR A 127 27.28 27.13 -27.93
C THR A 127 26.39 27.21 -29.17
N VAL A 128 25.16 27.73 -29.07
CA VAL A 128 24.64 28.64 -30.12
C VAL A 128 23.71 29.64 -29.46
N GLU A 129 24.25 30.85 -29.29
CA GLU A 129 23.53 32.09 -29.01
C GLU A 129 22.56 32.42 -30.15
N VAL A 130 21.34 32.87 -29.82
CA VAL A 130 20.67 33.92 -30.58
C VAL A 130 20.00 34.89 -29.59
N LYS A 131 20.71 35.99 -29.34
CA LYS A 131 20.25 37.39 -29.44
C LYS A 131 19.01 37.80 -28.62
N THR A 132 19.21 38.35 -27.43
CA THR A 132 19.14 39.81 -27.11
C THR A 132 17.73 40.39 -27.13
N GLU A 133 17.13 40.54 -25.95
CA GLU A 133 16.34 41.73 -25.62
C GLU A 133 16.77 42.25 -24.25
N GLU A 134 16.88 43.56 -24.21
CA GLU A 134 17.69 44.42 -23.36
C GLU A 134 16.91 44.86 -22.11
N ALA A 135 17.50 44.67 -20.93
CA ALA A 135 17.07 45.36 -19.71
C ALA A 135 18.31 46.04 -19.09
N PRO A 136 18.37 47.37 -19.03
CA PRO A 136 19.57 48.09 -18.62
C PRO A 136 19.69 48.19 -17.11
N LYS A 137 20.95 48.11 -16.65
CA LYS A 137 21.63 48.95 -15.63
C LYS A 137 20.96 49.08 -14.24
N THR A 138 21.64 49.00 -13.10
CA THR A 138 23.05 49.10 -12.70
C THR A 138 23.01 48.97 -11.17
N ALA A 139 23.72 48.01 -10.57
CA ALA A 139 25.02 48.21 -9.89
C ALA A 139 24.86 48.73 -8.43
N PRO A 140 25.89 48.61 -7.58
CA PRO A 140 25.89 47.72 -6.41
C PRO A 140 25.93 48.56 -5.11
N VAL A 141 26.17 47.92 -3.96
CA VAL A 141 27.18 48.33 -2.96
C VAL A 141 26.95 47.56 -1.66
N GLU A 142 27.85 46.60 -1.44
CA GLU A 142 28.36 46.16 -0.14
C GLU A 142 28.60 47.36 0.80
N THR A 143 28.19 47.31 2.07
CA THR A 143 29.03 47.67 3.24
C THR A 143 28.23 47.54 4.54
N ALA A 144 28.87 46.90 5.51
CA ALA A 144 28.46 46.66 6.88
C ALA A 144 28.13 47.93 7.69
N LYS A 145 27.21 47.78 8.65
CA LYS A 145 27.41 48.15 10.06
C LYS A 145 26.41 47.43 10.96
#